data_AF-A0A1C6U7Y8-F1
#
_entry.id   AF-A0A1C6U7Y8-F1
#
_cell.length_a   1.000
_cell.length_b   1.000
_cell.length_c   1.000
_cell.angle_alpha   90.00
_cell.angle_beta   90.00
_cell.angle_gamma   90.00
#
_symmetry.space_group_name_H-M   'P 1'
#
loop_
_entity.id
_entity.type
_entity.pdbx_description
1 polymer ?
#
loop_
_entity_poly.entity_id
_entity_poly.type
_entity_poly.pdbx_seq_one_letter_code
_entity_poly.pdbx_strand_id
1 'polypeptide(L)'
;MVLVVEASQQEQVLLLNHRIRQTEHALKVARRRRQWSNWSLVFGPILLLVIYAVFWIPSWSDDLKRIVLIPAALLAVSFAGAAFYLKSYPGGPAEKSAAGNVHRPSEGDLELEIARLRDERKLVVARVDGDLKVRRVAYKEDAYSDIDKLRLESNRYRRVNNTFQGFLIIGSLGATGIAGISDRMTWDRWTILGVTFLVGVASGFMGYFKYKERSFYLQQTADAIEAEWEAVEVGVGRYKRIASESEQLAEFVEEVHRLKSEQKKRQQNLEQPPESRNSSE
;
A
#
# COMPACT_ATOMS: atom_id res chain seq x y z
N MET A 1 -1.63 -43.61 -18.39
CA MET A 1 -1.02 -43.45 -17.06
C MET A 1 -0.45 -42.05 -16.85
N VAL A 2 0.31 -41.49 -17.81
CA VAL A 2 0.85 -40.11 -17.76
C VAL A 2 -0.22 -39.02 -17.60
N LEU A 3 -1.31 -39.06 -18.39
CA LEU A 3 -2.40 -38.08 -18.32
C LEU A 3 -3.16 -38.04 -16.98
N VAL A 4 -3.21 -39.16 -16.25
CA VAL A 4 -3.86 -39.23 -14.93
C VAL A 4 -2.97 -38.62 -13.86
N VAL A 5 -1.65 -38.77 -14.00
CA VAL A 5 -0.66 -38.17 -13.09
C VAL A 5 -0.61 -36.65 -13.29
N GLU A 6 -0.63 -36.16 -14.54
CA GLU A 6 -0.67 -34.72 -14.82
C GLU A 6 -1.95 -34.06 -14.29
N ALA A 7 -3.12 -34.68 -14.48
CA ALA A 7 -4.38 -34.17 -13.93
C ALA A 7 -4.35 -34.09 -12.39
N SER A 8 -3.77 -35.09 -11.72
CA SER A 8 -3.63 -35.09 -10.25
C SER A 8 -2.66 -34.02 -9.74
N GLN A 9 -1.61 -33.70 -10.51
CA GLN A 9 -0.65 -32.66 -10.16
C GLN A 9 -1.21 -31.25 -10.37
N GLN A 10 -1.99 -31.04 -11.45
CA GLN A 10 -2.69 -29.78 -11.68
C GLN A 10 -3.71 -29.48 -10.56
N GLU A 11 -4.46 -30.49 -10.12
CA GLU A 11 -5.40 -30.37 -9.00
C GLU A 11 -4.68 -30.02 -7.68
N GLN A 12 -3.52 -30.63 -7.43
CA GLN A 12 -2.69 -30.28 -6.27
C GLN A 12 -2.19 -28.83 -6.31
N VAL A 13 -1.77 -28.33 -7.48
CA VAL A 13 -1.35 -26.93 -7.65
C VAL A 13 -2.52 -25.98 -7.40
N LEU A 14 -3.73 -26.31 -7.88
CA LEU A 14 -4.94 -25.50 -7.65
C LEU A 14 -5.33 -25.46 -6.17
N LEU A 15 -5.26 -26.59 -5.47
CA LEU A 15 -5.51 -26.66 -4.03
C LEU A 15 -4.49 -25.83 -3.24
N LEU A 16 -3.20 -25.93 -3.59
CA LEU A 16 -2.14 -25.11 -2.99
C LEU A 16 -2.38 -23.61 -3.25
N ASN A 17 -2.74 -23.21 -4.46
CA ASN A 17 -3.07 -21.82 -4.79
C ASN A 17 -4.26 -21.30 -3.98
N HIS A 18 -5.31 -22.11 -3.84
CA HIS A 18 -6.48 -21.75 -3.03
C HIS A 18 -6.08 -21.53 -1.57
N ARG A 19 -5.28 -22.43 -1.00
CA ARG A 19 -4.81 -22.35 0.38
C ARG A 19 -3.89 -21.15 0.61
N ILE A 20 -2.95 -20.89 -0.31
CA ILE A 20 -2.10 -19.69 -0.28
C ILE A 20 -2.96 -18.43 -0.24
N ARG A 21 -3.99 -18.32 -1.10
CA ARG A 21 -4.90 -17.16 -1.11
C ARG A 21 -5.65 -16.98 0.22
N GLN A 22 -6.14 -18.07 0.82
CA GLN A 22 -6.83 -18.01 2.10
C GLN A 22 -5.89 -17.51 3.21
N THR A 23 -4.68 -18.07 3.31
CA THR A 23 -3.68 -17.66 4.31
C THR A 23 -3.20 -16.22 4.08
N GLU A 24 -3.02 -15.79 2.83
CA GLU A 24 -2.70 -14.40 2.50
C GLU A 24 -3.81 -13.42 2.90
N HIS A 25 -5.08 -13.80 2.72
CA HIS A 25 -6.20 -13.02 3.20
C HIS A 25 -6.20 -12.89 4.74
N ALA A 26 -5.99 -14.01 5.45
CA ALA A 26 -5.86 -14.01 6.91
C ALA A 26 -4.71 -13.11 7.39
N LEU A 27 -3.54 -13.17 6.73
CA LEU A 27 -2.39 -12.32 7.03
C LEU A 27 -2.70 -10.83 6.80
N LYS A 28 -3.36 -10.48 5.71
CA LYS A 28 -3.80 -9.09 5.43
C LYS A 28 -4.74 -8.57 6.53
N VAL A 29 -5.66 -9.41 7.01
CA VAL A 29 -6.57 -9.05 8.11
C VAL A 29 -5.80 -8.85 9.42
N ALA A 30 -4.88 -9.75 9.76
CA ALA A 30 -4.04 -9.65 10.95
C ALA A 30 -3.20 -8.36 10.93
N ARG A 31 -2.53 -8.06 9.81
CA ARG A 31 -1.74 -6.84 9.62
C ARG A 31 -2.58 -5.57 9.72
N ARG A 32 -3.75 -5.55 9.08
CA ARG A 32 -4.66 -4.40 9.16
C ARG A 32 -5.08 -4.18 10.60
N ARG A 33 -5.51 -5.21 11.34
CA ARG A 33 -5.87 -5.07 12.76
C ARG A 33 -4.71 -4.54 13.62
N ARG A 34 -3.49 -5.03 13.42
CA ARG A 34 -2.29 -4.54 14.11
C ARG A 34 -2.02 -3.06 13.80
N GLN A 35 -2.11 -2.67 12.53
CA GLN A 35 -1.95 -1.28 12.12
C GLN A 35 -3.01 -0.40 12.79
N TRP A 36 -4.30 -0.76 12.72
CA TRP A 36 -5.38 -0.02 13.38
C TRP A 36 -5.18 0.07 14.89
N SER A 37 -4.72 -0.99 15.54
CA SER A 37 -4.38 -0.98 16.96
C SER A 37 -3.27 0.04 17.27
N ASN A 38 -2.19 0.05 16.48
CA ASN A 38 -1.08 0.98 16.66
C ASN A 38 -1.51 2.43 16.41
N TRP A 39 -2.28 2.67 15.35
CA TRP A 39 -2.83 4.00 15.05
C TRP A 39 -3.74 4.49 16.18
N SER A 40 -4.63 3.63 16.71
CA SER A 40 -5.51 3.97 17.83
C SER A 40 -4.74 4.32 19.11
N LEU A 41 -3.64 3.60 19.36
CA LEU A 41 -2.77 3.81 20.52
C LEU A 41 -1.98 5.12 20.43
N VAL A 42 -1.60 5.55 19.22
CA VAL A 42 -0.89 6.82 18.99
C VAL A 42 -1.86 8.01 18.93
N PHE A 43 -3.00 7.86 18.25
CA PHE A 43 -3.98 8.94 18.11
C PHE A 43 -4.66 9.31 19.42
N GLY A 44 -4.93 8.35 20.33
CA GLY A 44 -5.55 8.64 21.62
C GLY A 44 -4.76 9.68 22.45
N PRO A 45 -3.49 9.42 22.79
CA PRO A 45 -2.62 10.36 23.51
C PRO A 45 -2.41 11.67 22.77
N ILE A 46 -2.22 11.65 21.44
CA ILE A 46 -2.07 12.88 20.65
C ILE A 46 -3.34 13.73 20.71
N LEU A 47 -4.52 13.11 20.57
CA LEU A 47 -5.79 13.81 20.67
C LEU A 47 -5.99 14.41 22.07
N LEU A 48 -5.59 13.68 23.13
CA LEU A 48 -5.60 14.21 24.50
C LEU A 48 -4.64 15.41 24.66
N LEU A 49 -3.46 15.37 24.05
CA LEU A 49 -2.53 16.51 24.05
C LEU A 49 -3.10 17.72 23.29
N VAL A 50 -3.77 17.50 22.15
CA VAL A 50 -4.44 18.56 21.39
C VAL A 50 -5.59 19.15 22.20
N ILE A 51 -6.41 18.30 22.83
CA ILE A 51 -7.48 18.71 23.75
C ILE A 51 -6.92 19.55 24.90
N TYR A 52 -5.82 19.10 25.50
CA TYR A 52 -5.14 19.82 26.58
C TYR A 52 -4.60 21.19 26.11
N ALA A 53 -3.98 21.24 24.93
CA ALA A 53 -3.49 22.49 24.34
C ALA A 53 -4.63 23.48 24.05
N VAL A 54 -5.75 23.00 23.50
CA VAL A 54 -6.94 23.83 23.21
C VAL A 54 -7.60 24.33 24.50
N PHE A 55 -7.65 23.50 25.54
CA PHE A 55 -8.18 23.91 26.84
C PHE A 55 -7.43 25.10 27.44
N TRP A 56 -6.11 25.16 27.21
CA TRP A 56 -5.25 26.23 27.73
C TRP A 56 -5.31 27.54 26.93
N ILE A 57 -6.07 27.59 25.82
CA ILE A 57 -6.24 28.80 25.02
C ILE A 57 -7.14 29.80 25.79
N PRO A 58 -6.62 30.97 26.23
CA PRO A 58 -7.39 31.90 27.05
C PRO A 58 -8.42 32.72 26.27
N SER A 59 -8.31 32.77 24.94
CA SER A 59 -9.14 33.61 24.06
C SER A 59 -10.51 33.02 23.69
N TRP A 60 -10.78 31.76 24.05
CA TRP A 60 -12.03 31.07 23.71
C TRP A 60 -13.05 31.19 24.86
N SER A 61 -14.30 31.56 24.54
CA SER A 61 -15.40 31.57 25.50
C SER A 61 -15.69 30.16 26.02
N ASP A 62 -16.16 30.06 27.27
CA ASP A 62 -16.43 28.77 27.91
C ASP A 62 -17.48 27.93 27.17
N ASP A 63 -18.41 28.58 26.49
CA ASP A 63 -19.41 27.90 25.64
C ASP A 63 -18.77 27.29 24.39
N LEU A 64 -17.85 28.01 23.72
CA LEU A 64 -17.13 27.51 22.55
C LEU A 64 -16.23 26.33 22.94
N LYS A 65 -15.57 26.43 24.10
CA LYS A 65 -14.76 25.34 24.68
C LYS A 65 -15.60 24.09 24.88
N ARG A 66 -16.76 24.18 25.53
CA ARG A 66 -17.64 23.01 25.78
C ARG A 66 -18.11 22.35 24.48
N ILE A 67 -18.51 23.15 23.49
CA ILE A 67 -18.98 22.63 22.19
C ILE A 67 -17.90 21.82 21.47
N VAL A 68 -16.62 22.24 21.54
CA VAL A 68 -15.51 21.56 20.86
C VAL A 68 -14.90 20.44 21.71
N LEU A 69 -14.77 20.62 23.03
CA LEU A 69 -14.11 19.68 23.93
C LEU A 69 -14.94 18.43 24.23
N ILE A 70 -16.27 18.53 24.35
CA ILE A 70 -17.13 17.38 24.67
C ILE A 70 -17.07 16.31 23.57
N PRO A 71 -17.26 16.63 22.27
CA PRO A 71 -17.11 15.65 21.19
C PRO A 71 -15.68 15.10 21.08
N ALA A 72 -14.68 15.95 21.28
CA ALA A 72 -13.28 15.54 21.22
C ALA A 72 -12.90 14.56 22.33
N ALA A 73 -13.40 14.77 23.55
CA ALA A 73 -13.21 13.87 24.67
C ALA A 73 -13.90 12.51 24.45
N LEU A 74 -15.13 12.52 23.91
CA LEU A 74 -15.83 11.28 23.53
C LEU A 74 -15.07 10.50 22.46
N LEU A 75 -14.53 11.20 21.46
CA LEU A 75 -13.65 10.62 20.45
C LEU A 75 -12.40 9.99 21.10
N ALA A 76 -11.73 10.69 22.02
CA ALA A 76 -10.55 10.18 22.71
C ALA A 76 -10.83 8.90 23.50
N VAL A 77 -11.94 8.86 24.25
CA VAL A 77 -12.38 7.66 24.98
C VAL A 77 -12.72 6.51 24.03
N SER A 78 -13.37 6.81 22.91
CA SER A 78 -13.67 5.81 21.87
C SER A 78 -12.38 5.20 21.27
N PHE A 79 -11.38 6.03 20.94
CA PHE A 79 -10.07 5.55 20.49
C PHE A 79 -9.33 4.72 21.54
N ALA A 80 -9.43 5.08 22.83
CA ALA A 80 -8.85 4.31 23.92
C ALA A 80 -9.54 2.93 24.08
N GLY A 81 -10.87 2.90 24.03
CA GLY A 81 -11.66 1.67 24.08
C GLY A 81 -11.40 0.75 22.88
N ALA A 82 -11.30 1.32 21.68
CA ALA A 82 -10.92 0.59 20.48
C ALA A 82 -9.50 0.02 20.59
N ALA A 83 -8.53 0.81 21.06
CA ALA A 83 -7.16 0.34 21.27
C ALA A 83 -7.10 -0.83 22.27
N PHE A 84 -7.85 -0.75 23.37
CA PHE A 84 -7.96 -1.83 24.34
C PHE A 84 -8.56 -3.09 23.72
N TYR A 85 -9.71 -2.98 23.04
CA TYR A 85 -10.37 -4.11 22.39
C TYR A 85 -9.50 -4.78 21.33
N LEU A 86 -8.84 -4.01 20.46
CA LEU A 86 -7.95 -4.56 19.43
C LEU A 86 -6.72 -5.26 20.04
N LYS A 87 -6.22 -4.79 21.18
CA LYS A 87 -5.05 -5.38 21.85
C LYS A 87 -5.39 -6.61 22.70
N SER A 88 -6.59 -6.68 23.27
CA SER A 88 -7.10 -7.87 23.97
C SER A 88 -7.31 -9.06 23.01
N TYR A 89 -7.44 -8.80 21.72
CA TYR A 89 -7.75 -9.81 20.72
C TYR A 89 -6.80 -9.77 19.50
N PRO A 90 -5.49 -9.99 19.71
CA PRO A 90 -4.49 -9.95 18.65
C PRO A 90 -4.67 -11.13 17.66
N GLY A 91 -4.19 -10.95 16.42
CA GLY A 91 -4.12 -12.02 15.42
C GLY A 91 -5.18 -11.96 14.31
N GLY A 92 -5.17 -13.02 13.49
CA GLY A 92 -6.03 -13.19 12.31
C GLY A 92 -7.52 -13.41 12.62
N PRO A 93 -8.31 -13.79 11.59
CA PRO A 93 -9.70 -14.24 11.79
C PRO A 93 -9.74 -15.39 12.81
N ALA A 94 -10.86 -15.48 13.54
CA ALA A 94 -11.07 -16.56 14.49
C ALA A 94 -11.26 -17.88 13.75
N GLU A 95 -10.33 -18.82 13.94
CA GLU A 95 -10.44 -20.17 13.42
C GLU A 95 -10.86 -21.13 14.54
N LYS A 96 -11.78 -22.03 14.22
CA LYS A 96 -12.17 -23.11 15.13
C LYS A 96 -11.17 -24.24 14.94
N SER A 97 -10.38 -24.52 15.97
CA SER A 97 -9.57 -25.73 16.01
C SER A 97 -10.46 -26.97 15.97
N ALA A 98 -9.92 -28.10 15.51
CA ALA A 98 -10.60 -29.40 15.53
C ALA A 98 -11.07 -29.79 16.95
N ALA A 99 -10.44 -29.24 17.99
CA ALA A 99 -10.83 -29.41 19.40
C ALA A 99 -11.95 -28.44 19.87
N GLY A 100 -12.55 -27.64 18.98
CA GLY A 100 -13.60 -26.66 19.30
C GLY A 100 -13.10 -25.33 19.88
N ASN A 101 -11.81 -25.21 20.20
CA ASN A 101 -11.21 -23.98 20.71
C ASN A 101 -11.06 -22.93 19.62
N VAL A 102 -11.43 -21.69 19.92
CA VAL A 102 -11.21 -20.55 19.03
C VAL A 102 -9.75 -20.10 19.16
N HIS A 103 -8.96 -20.33 18.13
CA HIS A 103 -7.59 -19.87 18.03
C HIS A 103 -7.48 -18.77 16.98
N ARG A 104 -6.62 -17.78 17.21
CA ARG A 104 -6.30 -16.74 16.23
C ARG A 104 -4.83 -16.88 15.88
N PRO A 105 -4.49 -17.28 14.65
CA PRO A 105 -3.10 -17.45 14.28
C PRO A 105 -2.38 -16.10 14.33
N SER A 106 -1.14 -16.11 14.81
CA SER A 106 -0.32 -14.90 14.87
C SER A 106 0.16 -14.51 13.46
N GLU A 107 0.62 -13.26 13.31
CA GLU A 107 1.20 -12.80 12.04
C GLU A 107 2.39 -13.68 11.61
N GLY A 108 3.23 -14.08 12.57
CA GLY A 108 4.38 -14.94 12.32
C GLY A 108 4.00 -16.34 11.88
N ASP A 109 2.95 -16.93 12.47
CA ASP A 109 2.48 -18.27 12.08
C ASP A 109 1.93 -18.26 10.66
N LEU A 110 1.16 -17.22 10.30
CA LEU A 110 0.62 -17.05 8.95
C LEU A 110 1.72 -16.80 7.91
N GLU A 111 2.75 -16.04 8.26
CA GLU A 111 3.92 -15.84 7.38
C GLU A 111 4.70 -17.13 7.16
N LEU A 112 4.92 -17.91 8.22
CA LEU A 112 5.58 -19.20 8.15
C LEU A 112 4.76 -20.20 7.31
N GLU A 113 3.45 -20.21 7.48
CA GLU A 113 2.56 -21.07 6.68
C GLU A 113 2.57 -20.68 5.20
N ILE A 114 2.55 -19.39 4.87
CA ILE A 114 2.70 -18.93 3.48
C ILE A 114 4.05 -19.34 2.89
N ALA A 115 5.14 -19.18 3.64
CA ALA A 115 6.47 -19.59 3.19
C ALA A 115 6.52 -21.09 2.89
N ARG A 116 5.98 -21.91 3.80
CA ARG A 116 5.87 -23.37 3.65
C ARG A 116 5.05 -23.74 2.41
N LEU A 117 3.87 -23.17 2.24
CA LEU A 117 2.98 -23.45 1.09
C LEU A 117 3.63 -23.05 -0.24
N ARG A 118 4.39 -21.95 -0.27
CA ARG A 118 5.14 -21.51 -1.46
C ARG A 118 6.28 -22.45 -1.79
N ASP A 119 7.00 -22.95 -0.79
CA ASP A 119 8.07 -23.93 -1.02
C ASP A 119 7.52 -25.29 -1.45
N GLU A 120 6.37 -25.71 -0.90
CA GLU A 120 5.65 -26.91 -1.35
C GLU A 120 5.19 -26.77 -2.81
N ARG A 121 4.61 -25.62 -3.18
CA ARG A 121 4.28 -25.30 -4.57
C ARG A 121 5.52 -25.36 -5.47
N LYS A 122 6.64 -24.78 -5.06
CA LYS A 122 7.90 -24.84 -5.84
C LYS A 122 8.36 -26.28 -6.04
N LEU A 123 8.28 -27.14 -5.03
CA LEU A 123 8.66 -28.55 -5.15
C LEU A 123 7.74 -29.32 -6.10
N VAL A 124 6.44 -29.02 -6.11
CA VAL A 124 5.49 -29.62 -7.05
C VAL A 124 5.76 -29.12 -8.48
N VAL A 125 5.96 -27.81 -8.66
CA VAL A 125 6.26 -27.21 -9.98
C VAL A 125 7.63 -27.65 -10.50
N ALA A 126 8.64 -27.80 -9.64
CA ALA A 126 9.96 -28.28 -10.01
C ALA A 126 9.99 -29.78 -10.36
N ARG A 127 8.94 -30.55 -10.04
CA ARG A 127 8.79 -31.92 -10.55
C ARG A 127 8.21 -31.96 -11.97
N VAL A 128 7.64 -30.85 -12.43
CA VAL A 128 7.14 -30.65 -13.81
C VAL A 128 8.26 -30.13 -14.73
N ASP A 129 9.52 -30.18 -14.30
CA ASP A 129 10.67 -29.63 -15.02
C ASP A 129 10.91 -30.35 -16.36
N GLY A 130 10.63 -29.66 -17.45
CA GLY A 130 10.89 -30.15 -18.80
C GLY A 130 10.38 -29.22 -19.90
N ASP A 131 9.26 -28.53 -19.68
CA ASP A 131 8.65 -27.73 -20.74
C ASP A 131 8.78 -26.22 -20.48
N LEU A 132 9.62 -25.56 -21.27
CA LEU A 132 9.74 -24.09 -21.35
C LEU A 132 8.37 -23.42 -21.54
N LYS A 133 7.41 -24.11 -22.18
CA LYS A 133 6.03 -23.62 -22.35
C LYS A 133 5.34 -23.44 -21.00
N VAL A 134 5.43 -24.41 -20.10
CA VAL A 134 4.80 -24.37 -18.75
C VAL A 134 5.35 -23.19 -17.94
N ARG A 135 6.66 -22.94 -17.99
CA ARG A 135 7.28 -21.79 -17.30
C ARG A 135 6.77 -20.45 -17.84
N ARG A 136 6.61 -20.31 -19.16
CA ARG A 136 6.10 -19.08 -19.77
C ARG A 136 4.61 -18.86 -19.49
N VAL A 137 3.81 -19.93 -19.47
CA VAL A 137 2.40 -19.86 -19.05
C VAL A 137 2.28 -19.42 -17.60
N ALA A 138 3.05 -20.02 -16.69
CA ALA A 138 3.10 -19.61 -15.29
C ALA A 138 3.53 -18.14 -15.14
N TYR A 139 4.50 -17.68 -15.94
CA TYR A 139 4.91 -16.27 -15.94
C TYR A 139 3.80 -15.33 -16.45
N LYS A 140 2.99 -15.75 -17.44
CA LYS A 140 1.81 -14.99 -17.90
C LYS A 140 0.79 -14.81 -16.78
N GLU A 141 0.54 -15.85 -15.98
CA GLU A 141 -0.33 -15.75 -14.81
C GLU A 141 0.26 -14.83 -13.72
N ASP A 142 1.56 -14.96 -13.44
CA ASP A 142 2.23 -14.13 -12.43
C ASP A 142 2.30 -12.65 -12.84
N ALA A 143 2.40 -12.35 -14.14
CA ALA A 143 2.39 -11.00 -14.68
C ALA A 143 1.12 -10.22 -14.31
N TYR A 144 -0.03 -10.90 -14.24
CA TYR A 144 -1.27 -10.29 -13.76
C TYR A 144 -1.15 -9.84 -12.29
N SER A 145 -0.52 -10.65 -11.44
CA SER A 145 -0.26 -10.26 -10.04
C SER A 145 0.67 -9.05 -9.93
N ASP A 146 1.57 -8.87 -10.90
CA ASP A 146 2.52 -7.75 -10.91
C ASP A 146 1.84 -6.44 -11.31
N ILE A 147 0.86 -6.48 -12.22
CA ILE A 147 -0.01 -5.34 -12.55
C ILE A 147 -0.71 -4.84 -11.28
N ASP A 148 -1.31 -5.75 -10.50
CA ASP A 148 -2.00 -5.41 -9.25
C ASP A 148 -1.05 -4.78 -8.23
N LYS A 149 0.16 -5.32 -8.06
CA LYS A 149 1.18 -4.74 -7.17
C LYS A 149 1.55 -3.32 -7.60
N LEU A 150 1.83 -3.09 -8.89
CA LEU A 150 2.16 -1.78 -9.43
C LEU A 150 1.03 -0.77 -9.21
N ARG A 151 -0.24 -1.17 -9.43
CA ARG A 151 -1.43 -0.35 -9.18
C ARG A 151 -1.60 -0.02 -7.70
N LEU A 152 -1.39 -0.98 -6.81
CA LEU A 152 -1.46 -0.78 -5.37
C LEU A 152 -0.40 0.21 -4.88
N GLU A 153 0.84 0.07 -5.36
CA GLU A 153 1.92 0.99 -5.05
C GLU A 153 1.66 2.40 -5.60
N SER A 154 1.20 2.51 -6.84
CA SER A 154 0.79 3.78 -7.44
C SER A 154 -0.28 4.47 -6.58
N ASN A 155 -1.33 3.76 -6.20
CA ASN A 155 -2.40 4.28 -5.35
C ASN A 155 -1.91 4.69 -3.95
N ARG A 156 -0.90 4.01 -3.40
CA ARG A 156 -0.26 4.43 -2.14
C ARG A 156 0.44 5.78 -2.32
N TYR A 157 1.25 5.94 -3.36
CA TYR A 157 1.94 7.20 -3.62
C TYR A 157 0.97 8.36 -3.93
N ARG A 158 -0.10 8.08 -4.70
CA ARG A 158 -1.16 9.06 -4.99
C ARG A 158 -1.87 9.52 -3.71
N ARG A 159 -2.17 8.60 -2.79
CA ARG A 159 -2.77 8.95 -1.48
C ARG A 159 -1.85 9.85 -0.66
N VAL A 160 -0.57 9.51 -0.55
CA VAL A 160 0.42 10.33 0.17
C VAL A 160 0.51 11.73 -0.43
N ASN A 161 0.60 11.83 -1.76
CA ASN A 161 0.62 13.12 -2.47
C ASN A 161 -0.64 13.95 -2.16
N ASN A 162 -1.82 13.35 -2.27
CA ASN A 162 -3.09 14.03 -2.01
C ASN A 162 -3.21 14.49 -0.56
N THR A 163 -2.70 13.71 0.41
CA THR A 163 -2.66 14.09 1.82
C THR A 163 -1.78 15.33 2.03
N PHE A 164 -0.56 15.35 1.51
CA PHE A 164 0.30 16.54 1.60
C PHE A 164 -0.32 17.75 0.90
N GLN A 165 -0.96 17.55 -0.26
CA GLN A 165 -1.64 18.64 -0.97
C GLN A 165 -2.81 19.21 -0.15
N GLY A 166 -3.58 18.35 0.52
CA GLY A 166 -4.59 18.78 1.47
C GLY A 166 -4.02 19.61 2.62
N PHE A 167 -2.89 19.17 3.21
CA PHE A 167 -2.19 19.95 4.25
C PHE A 167 -1.73 21.32 3.75
N LEU A 168 -1.21 21.42 2.52
CA LEU A 168 -0.80 22.70 1.93
C LEU A 168 -1.99 23.63 1.74
N ILE A 169 -3.12 23.13 1.23
CA ILE A 169 -4.32 23.95 1.00
C ILE A 169 -4.90 24.42 2.35
N ILE A 170 -5.13 23.50 3.29
CA ILE A 170 -5.71 23.83 4.60
C ILE A 170 -4.77 24.75 5.38
N GLY A 171 -3.47 24.46 5.40
CA GLY A 171 -2.48 25.26 6.10
C GLY A 171 -2.34 26.66 5.52
N SER A 172 -2.32 26.81 4.18
CA SER A 172 -2.24 28.13 3.55
C SER A 172 -3.51 28.96 3.76
N LEU A 173 -4.70 28.38 3.55
CA LEU A 173 -5.98 29.04 3.84
C LEU A 173 -6.12 29.40 5.32
N GLY A 174 -5.69 28.50 6.22
CA GLY A 174 -5.69 28.73 7.66
C GLY A 174 -4.77 29.89 8.06
N ALA A 175 -3.55 29.92 7.53
CA ALA A 175 -2.63 31.03 7.75
C ALA A 175 -3.20 32.38 7.26
N THR A 176 -3.82 32.40 6.07
CA THR A 176 -4.49 33.60 5.54
C THR A 176 -5.67 34.02 6.42
N GLY A 177 -6.50 33.08 6.87
CA GLY A 177 -7.64 33.37 7.74
C GLY A 177 -7.22 33.95 9.10
N ILE A 178 -6.17 33.39 9.72
CA ILE A 178 -5.60 33.90 10.97
C ILE A 178 -5.01 35.30 10.76
N ALA A 179 -4.27 35.50 9.67
CA ALA A 179 -3.69 36.80 9.34
C ALA A 179 -4.77 37.88 9.10
N GLY A 180 -5.90 37.53 8.49
CA GLY A 180 -6.99 38.47 8.19
C GLY A 180 -7.82 38.91 9.40
N ILE A 181 -7.80 38.18 10.52
CA ILE A 181 -8.58 38.47 11.74
C ILE A 181 -7.66 38.97 12.89
N SER A 182 -6.34 38.84 12.73
CA SER A 182 -5.31 39.17 13.72
C SER A 182 -5.07 40.68 13.83
N ASP A 183 -6.07 41.44 14.27
CA ASP A 183 -5.93 42.89 14.50
C ASP A 183 -5.55 43.25 15.95
N ARG A 184 -5.53 42.29 16.90
CA ARG A 184 -5.46 42.63 18.34
C ARG A 184 -4.59 41.79 19.29
N MET A 185 -3.87 40.74 18.86
CA MET A 185 -3.13 39.87 19.79
C MET A 185 -1.73 39.46 19.30
N THR A 186 -0.71 39.53 20.18
CA THR A 186 0.68 39.13 19.90
C THR A 186 0.88 37.62 19.76
N TRP A 187 -0.03 36.80 20.29
CA TRP A 187 0.03 35.33 20.23
C TRP A 187 -0.20 34.78 18.81
N ASP A 188 -0.93 35.51 17.96
CA ASP A 188 -1.28 35.08 16.61
C ASP A 188 -0.05 34.99 15.69
N ARG A 189 0.99 35.80 15.95
CA ARG A 189 2.23 35.83 15.17
C ARG A 189 3.00 34.50 15.22
N TRP A 190 3.11 33.89 16.39
CA TRP A 190 3.78 32.60 16.55
C TRP A 190 2.97 31.46 15.94
N THR A 191 1.65 31.57 15.96
CA THR A 191 0.75 30.60 15.32
C THR A 191 0.89 30.66 13.79
N ILE A 192 0.86 31.86 13.20
CA ILE A 192 1.08 32.05 11.75
C ILE A 192 2.47 31.54 11.36
N LEU A 193 3.50 31.87 12.13
CA LEU A 193 4.87 31.38 11.88
C LEU A 193 4.94 29.85 11.91
N GLY A 194 4.30 29.21 12.90
CA GLY A 194 4.25 27.75 12.99
C GLY A 194 3.53 27.10 11.82
N VAL A 195 2.36 27.62 11.43
CA VAL A 195 1.58 27.09 10.29
C VAL A 195 2.34 27.25 8.98
N THR A 196 2.88 28.44 8.72
CA THR A 196 3.65 28.71 7.49
C THR A 196 4.94 27.88 7.41
N PHE A 197 5.64 27.68 8.54
CA PHE A 197 6.78 26.79 8.62
C PHE A 197 6.39 25.33 8.31
N LEU A 198 5.31 24.82 8.91
CA LEU A 198 4.82 23.45 8.63
C LEU A 198 4.42 23.25 7.17
N VAL A 199 3.75 24.24 6.57
CA VAL A 199 3.43 24.26 5.13
C VAL A 199 4.71 24.24 4.29
N GLY A 200 5.72 25.03 4.65
CA GLY A 200 7.02 25.05 3.98
C GLY A 200 7.74 23.71 4.05
N VAL A 201 7.78 23.08 5.24
CA VAL A 201 8.36 21.75 5.43
C VAL A 201 7.60 20.72 4.59
N ALA A 202 6.27 20.68 4.66
CA ALA A 202 5.44 19.77 3.87
C ALA A 202 5.67 19.91 2.36
N SER A 203 5.82 21.15 1.88
CA SER A 203 6.15 21.47 0.49
C SER A 203 7.51 20.91 0.08
N GLY A 204 8.54 21.11 0.93
CA GLY A 204 9.88 20.56 0.72
C GLY A 204 9.89 19.04 0.64
N PHE A 205 9.18 18.36 1.55
CA PHE A 205 9.01 16.90 1.52
C PHE A 205 8.29 16.41 0.25
N MET A 206 7.23 17.11 -0.18
CA MET A 206 6.51 16.76 -1.41
C MET A 206 7.42 16.88 -2.65
N GLY A 207 8.20 17.95 -2.73
CA GLY A 207 9.15 18.19 -3.82
C GLY A 207 10.31 17.21 -3.84
N TYR A 208 10.86 16.85 -2.67
CA TYR A 208 11.97 15.90 -2.56
C TYR A 208 11.57 14.48 -2.95
N PHE A 209 10.46 13.97 -2.42
CA PHE A 209 10.07 12.57 -2.64
C PHE A 209 9.34 12.32 -3.96
N LYS A 210 8.89 13.38 -4.65
CA LYS A 210 8.27 13.31 -5.98
C LYS A 210 7.17 12.24 -6.09
N TYR A 211 6.31 12.17 -5.08
CA TYR A 211 5.29 11.13 -4.96
C TYR A 211 4.36 11.05 -6.18
N LYS A 212 4.03 12.20 -6.78
CA LYS A 212 3.24 12.29 -8.02
C LYS A 212 3.91 11.57 -9.18
N GLU A 213 5.19 11.87 -9.47
CA GLU A 213 5.96 11.27 -10.57
C GLU A 213 6.07 9.74 -10.39
N ARG A 214 6.36 9.28 -9.16
CA ARG A 214 6.40 7.85 -8.83
C ARG A 214 5.07 7.14 -9.09
N SER A 215 3.96 7.75 -8.63
CA SER A 215 2.63 7.17 -8.85
C SER A 215 2.28 7.05 -10.32
N PHE A 216 2.64 8.06 -11.11
CA PHE A 216 2.36 8.12 -12.54
C PHE A 216 3.14 7.05 -13.30
N TYR A 217 4.45 6.90 -13.06
CA TYR A 217 5.24 5.88 -13.75
C TYR A 217 4.82 4.45 -13.41
N LEU A 218 4.47 4.19 -12.15
CA LEU A 218 3.98 2.87 -11.74
C LEU A 218 2.66 2.52 -12.44
N GLN A 219 1.75 3.49 -12.55
CA GLN A 219 0.49 3.29 -13.25
C GLN A 219 0.71 3.08 -14.74
N GLN A 220 1.56 3.91 -15.37
CA GLN A 220 1.91 3.76 -16.78
C GLN A 220 2.53 2.39 -17.09
N THR A 221 3.41 1.88 -16.23
CA THR A 221 3.98 0.53 -16.39
C THR A 221 2.93 -0.55 -16.19
N ALA A 222 2.04 -0.41 -15.21
CA ALA A 222 0.95 -1.36 -14.99
C ALA A 222 0.04 -1.46 -16.22
N ASP A 223 -0.37 -0.31 -16.76
CA ASP A 223 -1.26 -0.25 -17.92
C ASP A 223 -0.57 -0.75 -19.19
N ALA A 224 0.75 -0.53 -19.34
CA ALA A 224 1.52 -1.10 -20.45
C ALA A 224 1.63 -2.63 -20.37
N ILE A 225 1.88 -3.19 -19.17
CA ILE A 225 1.93 -4.65 -18.98
C ILE A 225 0.55 -5.27 -19.19
N GLU A 226 -0.53 -4.62 -18.74
CA GLU A 226 -1.90 -5.08 -18.96
C GLU A 226 -2.25 -5.10 -20.46
N ALA A 227 -1.89 -4.06 -21.20
CA ALA A 227 -2.10 -4.01 -22.64
C ALA A 227 -1.36 -5.13 -23.39
N GLU A 228 -0.11 -5.44 -23.00
CA GLU A 228 0.62 -6.57 -23.58
C GLU A 228 0.02 -7.93 -23.21
N TRP A 229 -0.47 -8.06 -21.97
CA TRP A 229 -1.14 -9.27 -21.49
C TRP A 229 -2.45 -9.54 -22.26
N GLU A 230 -3.27 -8.50 -22.44
CA GLU A 230 -4.50 -8.61 -23.24
C GLU A 230 -4.19 -8.87 -24.71
N ALA A 231 -3.13 -8.25 -25.25
CA ALA A 231 -2.73 -8.44 -26.63
C ALA A 231 -2.27 -9.87 -26.93
N VAL A 232 -1.56 -10.53 -26.01
CA VAL A 232 -1.16 -11.93 -26.17
C VAL A 232 -2.33 -12.89 -25.96
N GLU A 233 -3.25 -12.59 -25.03
CA GLU A 233 -4.44 -13.43 -24.77
C GLU A 233 -5.41 -13.45 -25.95
N VAL A 234 -5.69 -12.28 -26.54
CA VAL A 234 -6.60 -12.14 -27.68
C VAL A 234 -5.89 -12.43 -29.01
N GLY A 235 -4.56 -12.51 -29.01
CA GLY A 235 -3.75 -12.75 -30.21
C GLY A 235 -3.78 -11.58 -31.20
N VAL A 236 -3.79 -10.34 -30.69
CA VAL A 236 -3.86 -9.10 -31.49
C VAL A 236 -2.51 -8.38 -31.56
N GLY A 237 -2.44 -7.28 -32.31
CA GLY A 237 -1.23 -6.46 -32.37
C GLY A 237 -0.04 -7.19 -33.00
N ARG A 238 1.07 -7.30 -32.23
CA ARG A 238 2.30 -8.00 -32.64
C ARG A 238 2.15 -9.52 -32.61
N TYR A 239 1.31 -10.05 -31.72
CA TYR A 239 1.16 -11.49 -31.49
C TYR A 239 0.38 -12.20 -32.59
N LYS A 240 -0.49 -11.49 -33.33
CA LYS A 240 -1.24 -12.03 -34.48
C LYS A 240 -0.37 -12.60 -35.62
N ARG A 241 0.89 -12.17 -35.69
CA ARG A 241 1.83 -12.54 -36.76
C ARG A 241 2.65 -13.78 -36.41
N ILE A 242 2.55 -14.26 -35.17
CA ILE A 242 3.32 -15.38 -34.66
C ILE A 242 2.42 -16.62 -34.69
N ALA A 243 2.84 -17.66 -35.40
CA ALA A 243 2.03 -18.86 -35.62
C ALA A 243 2.03 -19.82 -34.42
N SER A 244 3.08 -19.79 -33.60
CA SER A 244 3.25 -20.66 -32.44
C SER A 244 2.91 -19.92 -31.14
N GLU A 245 2.00 -20.48 -30.35
CA GLU A 245 1.66 -19.99 -29.00
C GLU A 245 2.91 -19.90 -28.09
N SER A 246 3.85 -20.84 -28.23
CA SER A 246 5.09 -20.84 -27.44
C SER A 246 5.99 -19.65 -27.76
N GLU A 247 6.01 -19.22 -29.03
CA GLU A 247 6.75 -18.04 -29.49
C GLU A 247 6.04 -16.74 -29.08
N GLN A 248 4.70 -16.69 -29.13
CA GLN A 248 3.93 -15.56 -28.62
C GLN A 248 4.20 -15.32 -27.13
N LEU A 249 4.22 -16.40 -26.35
CA LEU A 249 4.54 -16.35 -24.93
C LEU A 249 6.01 -15.94 -24.68
N ALA A 250 6.94 -16.30 -25.56
CA ALA A 250 8.34 -15.88 -25.44
C ALA A 250 8.48 -14.35 -25.59
N GLU A 251 7.88 -13.82 -26.65
CA GLU A 251 7.86 -12.38 -26.98
C GLU A 251 7.21 -11.58 -25.85
N PHE A 252 6.08 -12.08 -25.32
CA PHE A 252 5.40 -11.45 -24.18
C PHE A 252 6.30 -11.38 -22.94
N VAL A 253 6.97 -12.48 -22.59
CA VAL A 253 7.88 -12.54 -21.44
C VAL A 253 9.01 -11.51 -21.59
N GLU A 254 9.62 -11.45 -22.77
CA GLU A 254 10.68 -10.49 -23.10
C GLU A 254 10.22 -9.05 -22.95
N GLU A 255 9.04 -8.71 -23.48
CA GLU A 255 8.49 -7.37 -23.41
C GLU A 255 8.14 -6.95 -21.97
N VAL A 256 7.56 -7.85 -21.18
CA VAL A 256 7.31 -7.59 -19.75
C VAL A 256 8.62 -7.35 -18.99
N HIS A 257 9.69 -8.11 -19.31
CA HIS A 257 11.00 -7.86 -18.72
C HIS A 257 11.57 -6.50 -19.12
N ARG A 258 11.42 -6.10 -20.39
CA ARG A 258 11.81 -4.77 -20.86
C ARG A 258 11.09 -3.68 -20.09
N LEU A 259 9.75 -3.75 -19.97
CA LEU A 259 8.94 -2.77 -19.24
C LEU A 259 9.34 -2.66 -17.76
N LYS A 260 9.57 -3.78 -17.08
CA LYS A 260 10.06 -3.81 -15.69
C LYS A 260 11.46 -3.17 -15.57
N SER A 261 12.35 -3.45 -16.52
CA SER A 261 13.71 -2.88 -16.52
C SER A 261 13.68 -1.35 -16.71
N GLU A 262 12.80 -0.84 -17.58
CA GLU A 262 12.60 0.58 -17.79
C GLU A 262 12.01 1.25 -16.56
N GLN A 263 11.02 0.62 -15.94
CA GLN A 263 10.42 1.10 -14.71
C GLN A 263 11.46 1.22 -13.59
N LYS A 264 12.34 0.23 -13.44
CA LYS A 264 13.43 0.25 -12.46
C LYS A 264 14.41 1.40 -12.74
N LYS A 265 14.77 1.62 -14.00
CA LYS A 265 15.63 2.76 -14.41
C LYS A 265 14.96 4.10 -14.08
N ARG A 266 13.66 4.25 -14.35
CA ARG A 266 12.90 5.46 -14.01
C ARG A 266 12.86 5.71 -12.51
N GLN A 267 12.67 4.66 -11.69
CA GLN A 267 12.73 4.78 -10.23
C GLN A 267 14.12 5.20 -9.74
N GLN A 268 15.18 4.60 -10.27
CA GLN A 268 16.56 4.99 -9.92
C GLN A 268 16.83 6.46 -10.27
N ASN A 269 16.37 6.92 -11.44
CA ASN A 269 16.51 8.32 -11.83
C ASN A 269 15.73 9.29 -10.92
N LEU A 270 14.67 8.82 -10.27
CA LEU A 270 13.92 9.61 -9.28
C LEU A 270 14.54 9.58 -7.88
N GLU A 271 15.50 8.69 -7.62
CA GLU A 271 16.22 8.60 -6.35
C GLU A 271 17.54 9.37 -6.37
N GLN A 272 18.09 9.64 -7.56
CA GLN A 272 19.31 10.41 -7.69
C GLN A 272 19.09 11.88 -7.28
N PRO A 273 19.96 12.45 -6.43
CA PRO A 273 19.90 13.86 -6.07
C PRO A 273 20.07 14.75 -7.31
N PRO A 274 19.37 15.88 -7.41
CA PRO A 274 19.46 16.79 -8.56
C PRO A 274 20.88 17.34 -8.81
N GLU A 275 21.77 17.35 -7.80
CA GLU A 275 23.15 17.86 -7.92
C GLU A 275 24.05 17.01 -8.82
N SER A 276 23.80 15.70 -8.97
CA SER A 276 24.61 14.85 -9.87
C SER A 276 24.22 14.99 -11.34
N ARG A 277 23.23 15.83 -11.66
CA ARG A 277 22.68 16.00 -13.00
C ARG A 277 23.25 17.22 -13.73
N ASN A 278 23.88 18.13 -13.00
CA ASN A 278 24.46 19.39 -13.51
C ASN A 278 25.99 19.47 -13.34
N SER A 279 26.66 18.46 -12.77
CA SER A 279 28.12 18.47 -12.59
C SER A 279 28.91 18.04 -13.84
N SER A 280 28.28 18.07 -15.01
CA SER A 280 28.86 17.65 -16.30
C SER A 280 28.60 18.64 -17.43
N GLU A 281 28.31 19.91 -17.11
CA GLU A 281 28.46 21.05 -18.03
C GLU A 281 29.60 21.95 -17.58
#